data_AF-V4AI71-F1
#
_entry.id   AF-V4AI71-F1
#
_cell.length_a   1.000
_cell.length_b   1.000
_cell.length_c   1.000
_cell.angle_alpha   90.00
_cell.angle_beta   90.00
_cell.angle_gamma   90.00
#
_symmetry.space_group_name_H-M   'P 1'
#
loop_
_entity.id
_entity.type
_entity.pdbx_description
1 polymer ?
#
loop_
_entity_poly.entity_id
_entity_poly.type
_entity_poly.pdbx_seq_one_letter_code
_entity_poly.pdbx_strand_id
1 'polypeptide(L)'
;SLLKTAYNNKICSLLKTAHNNKICSLLKTAYNNKICSLLKTAYNKKICSLLKTAYNNKICSLLKTAYNNKICSLLKTAHNNKICSLLKTAYNNKICSLLKTAYNNKICSLLKTAHNNKICSLLKTAYNNKICSLLKTAYNNKICSLLKTAYNNKICSLLKTAYNNKICSLLKTAHNNKICSLLKTAYNNKICSLLKTAYNNKICSLLKTAYIRRMKFEKFKNHPFVNEDTLI
;
A
#
# COMPACT_ATOMS: atom_id res chain seq x y z
N SER A 1 -40.10 30.80 14.00
CA SER A 1 -39.70 31.37 12.71
C SER A 1 -38.39 30.74 12.25
N LEU A 2 -38.38 30.10 11.08
CA LEU A 2 -37.18 29.51 10.47
C LEU A 2 -36.38 30.67 9.88
N LEU A 3 -35.28 31.11 10.51
CA LEU A 3 -34.40 32.08 9.86
C LEU A 3 -33.85 31.41 8.57
N LYS A 4 -34.25 31.92 7.40
CA LYS A 4 -33.80 31.40 6.10
C LYS A 4 -32.28 31.52 5.97
N THR A 5 -31.72 32.62 6.44
CA THR A 5 -30.29 32.89 6.40
C THR A 5 -29.90 33.65 7.66
N ALA A 6 -28.82 33.26 8.30
CA ALA A 6 -28.24 33.99 9.43
C ALA A 6 -26.82 34.44 9.12
N TYR A 7 -26.46 35.64 9.58
CA TYR A 7 -25.13 36.20 9.53
C TYR A 7 -24.65 36.52 10.94
N ASN A 8 -23.42 36.14 11.28
CA ASN A 8 -22.75 36.51 12.54
C ASN A 8 -23.50 36.12 13.83
N ASN A 9 -24.30 35.04 13.83
CA ASN A 9 -25.04 34.62 15.03
C ASN A 9 -24.18 33.81 16.01
N LYS A 10 -24.38 34.05 17.32
CA LYS A 10 -23.73 33.26 18.38
C LYS A 10 -24.33 31.85 18.48
N ILE A 11 -25.66 31.73 18.61
CA ILE A 11 -26.36 30.46 18.83
C ILE A 11 -27.66 30.45 18.02
N CYS A 12 -27.93 29.35 17.30
CA CYS A 12 -29.21 29.11 16.62
C CYS A 12 -29.58 27.63 16.68
N SER A 13 -30.88 27.31 16.78
CA SER A 13 -31.36 25.93 16.76
C SER A 13 -31.45 25.36 15.34
N LEU A 14 -32.16 26.07 14.44
CA LEU A 14 -32.48 25.61 13.09
C LEU A 14 -32.27 26.71 12.05
N LEU A 15 -31.47 26.43 11.02
CA LEU A 15 -31.21 27.35 9.92
C LEU A 15 -31.11 26.62 8.58
N LYS A 16 -31.48 27.31 7.50
CA LYS A 16 -31.18 26.82 6.14
C LYS A 16 -29.75 27.19 5.75
N THR A 17 -29.38 28.46 5.86
CA THR A 17 -28.02 28.94 5.56
C THR A 17 -27.45 29.75 6.71
N ALA A 18 -26.15 29.60 6.98
CA ALA A 18 -25.46 30.36 8.01
C ALA A 18 -24.07 30.80 7.56
N HIS A 19 -23.75 32.07 7.79
CA HIS A 19 -22.44 32.66 7.60
C HIS A 19 -21.86 33.11 8.94
N ASN A 20 -20.64 32.67 9.26
CA ASN A 20 -19.90 33.06 10.47
C ASN A 20 -20.61 32.74 11.80
N ASN A 21 -21.38 31.65 11.88
CA ASN A 21 -22.05 31.24 13.13
C ASN A 21 -21.12 30.48 14.07
N LYS A 22 -21.21 30.77 15.38
CA LYS A 22 -20.45 30.02 16.38
C LYS A 22 -21.04 28.62 16.61
N ILE A 23 -22.32 28.52 16.98
CA ILE A 23 -22.97 27.25 17.35
C ILE A 23 -24.33 27.11 16.64
N CYS A 24 -24.59 25.94 16.05
CA CYS A 24 -25.90 25.61 15.50
C CYS A 24 -26.23 24.12 15.64
N SER A 25 -27.47 23.77 16.00
CA SER A 25 -27.86 22.35 16.10
C SER A 25 -28.03 21.72 14.71
N LEU A 26 -28.91 22.30 13.88
CA LEU A 26 -29.25 21.78 12.56
C LEU A 26 -29.12 22.85 11.46
N LEU A 27 -28.33 22.53 10.43
CA LEU A 27 -28.06 23.45 9.33
C LEU A 27 -27.96 22.75 7.97
N LYS A 28 -28.52 23.34 6.91
CA LYS A 28 -28.36 22.80 5.55
C LYS A 28 -27.01 23.21 4.95
N THR A 29 -26.65 24.49 5.01
CA THR A 29 -25.39 25.00 4.45
C THR A 29 -24.68 25.93 5.42
N ALA A 30 -23.39 25.69 5.68
CA ALA A 30 -22.55 26.52 6.55
C ALA A 30 -21.36 27.13 5.80
N TYR A 31 -21.08 28.39 6.08
CA TYR A 31 -19.84 29.07 5.72
C TYR A 31 -19.15 29.59 6.98
N ASN A 32 -17.90 29.17 7.22
CA ASN A 32 -17.07 29.61 8.35
C ASN A 32 -17.67 29.36 9.74
N ASN A 33 -18.37 28.24 9.95
CA ASN A 33 -18.98 27.97 11.26
C ASN A 33 -18.02 27.23 12.22
N LYS A 34 -18.11 27.52 13.53
CA LYS A 34 -17.27 26.81 14.53
C LYS A 34 -17.79 25.40 14.85
N ILE A 35 -18.99 25.28 15.42
CA ILE A 35 -19.54 24.01 15.94
C ILE A 35 -20.92 23.74 15.33
N CYS A 36 -21.22 22.52 14.92
CA CYS A 36 -22.58 22.14 14.49
C CYS A 36 -22.83 20.65 14.71
N SER A 37 -24.02 20.28 15.19
CA SER A 37 -24.34 18.86 15.40
C SER A 37 -24.61 18.16 14.06
N LEU A 38 -25.57 18.67 13.29
CA LEU A 38 -26.00 18.08 12.02
C LEU A 38 -25.94 19.08 10.87
N LEU A 39 -25.15 18.75 9.84
CA LEU A 39 -24.92 19.63 8.71
C LEU A 39 -24.90 18.88 7.38
N LYS A 40 -25.60 19.41 6.35
CA LYS A 40 -25.54 18.82 5.00
C LYS A 40 -24.27 19.23 4.26
N THR A 41 -23.98 20.53 4.16
CA THR A 41 -22.78 21.03 3.46
C THR A 41 -22.05 22.06 4.29
N ALA A 42 -20.73 21.91 4.43
CA ALA A 42 -19.89 22.85 5.16
C ALA A 42 -18.73 23.38 4.31
N TYR A 43 -18.48 24.68 4.42
CA TYR A 43 -17.26 25.35 3.96
C TYR A 43 -16.54 25.93 5.17
N ASN A 44 -15.28 25.55 5.38
CA ASN A 44 -14.43 26.00 6.48
C ASN A 44 -15.05 25.74 7.87
N LYS A 45 -15.20 24.47 8.24
CA LYS A 45 -15.81 24.06 9.53
C LYS A 45 -14.73 23.62 10.52
N LYS A 46 -14.87 24.02 11.80
CA LYS A 46 -13.99 23.51 12.86
C LYS A 46 -14.43 22.14 13.37
N ILE A 47 -15.66 22.01 13.87
CA ILE A 47 -16.16 20.80 14.52
C ILE A 47 -17.57 20.48 14.03
N CYS A 48 -17.81 19.23 13.64
CA CYS A 48 -19.17 18.75 13.33
C CYS A 48 -19.38 17.29 13.75
N SER A 49 -20.51 16.95 14.34
CA SER A 49 -20.79 15.55 14.70
C SER A 49 -21.14 14.72 13.46
N LEU A 50 -22.12 15.18 12.67
CA LEU A 50 -22.60 14.52 11.46
C LEU A 50 -22.62 15.48 10.27
N LEU A 51 -21.83 15.15 9.24
CA LEU A 51 -21.69 15.99 8.05
C LEU A 51 -21.78 15.17 6.75
N LYS A 52 -22.59 15.61 5.79
CA LYS A 52 -22.65 14.94 4.48
C LYS A 52 -21.46 15.33 3.59
N THR A 53 -21.22 16.62 3.40
CA THR A 53 -20.11 17.09 2.55
C THR A 53 -19.34 18.21 3.25
N ALA A 54 -18.01 18.08 3.32
CA ALA A 54 -17.13 19.07 3.90
C ALA A 54 -16.08 19.58 2.91
N TYR A 55 -15.93 20.89 2.83
CA TYR A 55 -14.79 21.58 2.22
C TYR A 55 -14.02 22.27 3.33
N ASN A 56 -12.79 21.83 3.59
CA ASN A 56 -11.93 22.26 4.70
C ASN A 56 -12.60 22.05 6.07
N ASN A 57 -12.46 20.85 6.63
CA ASN A 57 -12.96 20.53 7.97
C ASN A 57 -11.82 20.13 8.92
N LYS A 58 -11.85 20.61 10.17
CA LYS A 58 -10.83 20.20 11.15
C LYS A 58 -11.19 18.86 11.80
N ILE A 59 -12.38 18.75 12.39
CA ILE A 59 -12.78 17.56 13.16
C ILE A 59 -14.21 17.18 12.78
N CYS A 60 -14.44 15.91 12.45
CA CYS A 60 -15.80 15.38 12.31
C CYS A 60 -15.92 13.94 12.79
N SER A 61 -17.00 13.60 13.51
CA SER A 61 -17.20 12.21 13.94
C SER A 61 -17.62 11.32 12.77
N LEU A 62 -18.65 11.73 12.02
CA LEU A 62 -19.18 11.00 10.87
C LEU A 62 -19.30 11.90 9.64
N LEU A 63 -18.54 11.59 8.60
CA LEU A 63 -18.49 12.36 7.36
C LEU A 63 -18.66 11.47 6.12
N LYS A 64 -19.56 11.83 5.21
CA LYS A 64 -19.71 11.07 3.95
C LYS A 64 -18.61 11.44 2.94
N THR A 65 -18.41 12.72 2.64
CA THR A 65 -17.38 13.17 1.69
C THR A 65 -16.59 14.34 2.25
N ALA A 66 -15.27 14.24 2.23
CA ALA A 66 -14.36 15.29 2.68
C ALA A 66 -13.41 15.75 1.57
N TYR A 67 -13.30 17.06 1.42
CA TYR A 67 -12.20 17.73 0.72
C TYR A 67 -11.39 18.51 1.75
N ASN A 68 -10.14 18.09 1.98
CA ASN A 68 -9.25 18.60 3.02
C ASN A 68 -9.83 18.43 4.45
N ASN A 69 -9.60 17.27 5.05
CA ASN A 69 -10.00 17.01 6.44
C ASN A 69 -8.79 16.70 7.34
N LYS A 70 -8.77 17.25 8.56
CA LYS A 70 -7.68 16.94 9.50
C LYS A 70 -7.95 15.63 10.25
N ILE A 71 -9.08 15.51 10.93
CA ILE A 71 -9.40 14.36 11.78
C ILE A 71 -10.83 13.92 11.51
N CYS A 72 -11.04 12.63 11.28
CA CYS A 72 -12.39 12.06 11.24
C CYS A 72 -12.44 10.64 11.80
N SER A 73 -13.45 10.31 12.59
CA SER A 73 -13.59 8.94 13.11
C SER A 73 -14.06 7.99 12.01
N LEU A 74 -15.15 8.34 11.30
CA LEU A 74 -15.72 7.53 10.22
C LEU A 74 -15.95 8.38 8.96
N LEU A 75 -15.24 8.01 7.89
CA LEU A 75 -15.29 8.73 6.62
C LEU A 75 -15.52 7.79 5.44
N LYS A 76 -16.49 8.07 4.57
CA LYS A 76 -16.71 7.25 3.36
C LYS A 76 -15.70 7.59 2.27
N THR A 77 -15.56 8.86 1.89
CA THR A 77 -14.60 9.28 0.85
C THR A 77 -13.82 10.50 1.31
N ALA A 78 -12.49 10.43 1.20
CA ALA A 78 -11.60 11.52 1.53
C ALA A 78 -10.72 11.93 0.35
N HIS A 79 -10.67 13.22 0.06
CA HIS A 79 -9.65 13.87 -0.75
C HIS A 79 -8.79 14.73 0.19
N ASN A 80 -7.53 14.36 0.38
CA ASN A 80 -6.60 14.92 1.36
C ASN A 80 -7.09 14.81 2.81
N ASN A 81 -6.70 13.73 3.49
CA ASN A 81 -7.02 13.55 4.92
C ASN A 81 -5.76 13.31 5.75
N LYS A 82 -5.67 13.92 6.94
CA LYS A 82 -4.52 13.69 7.82
C LYS A 82 -4.70 12.41 8.64
N ILE A 83 -5.78 12.31 9.40
CA ILE A 83 -6.01 11.19 10.34
C ILE A 83 -7.44 10.70 10.17
N CYS A 84 -7.63 9.40 10.00
CA CYS A 84 -8.96 8.79 10.08
C CYS A 84 -8.93 7.40 10.70
N SER A 85 -9.88 7.08 11.58
CA SER A 85 -9.95 5.74 12.17
C SER A 85 -10.46 4.72 11.16
N LEU A 86 -11.59 5.00 10.51
CA LEU A 86 -12.23 4.13 9.51
C LEU A 86 -12.55 4.90 8.23
N LEU A 87 -11.90 4.51 7.13
CA LEU A 87 -12.06 5.15 5.83
C LEU A 87 -12.34 4.13 4.72
N LYS A 88 -13.38 4.34 3.90
CA LYS A 88 -13.65 3.45 2.75
C LYS A 88 -12.73 3.75 1.58
N THR A 89 -12.66 4.99 1.12
CA THR A 89 -11.79 5.39 0.00
C THR A 89 -11.01 6.64 0.34
N ALA A 90 -9.69 6.60 0.15
CA ALA A 90 -8.80 7.71 0.39
C ALA A 90 -7.99 8.09 -0.86
N TYR A 91 -7.97 9.39 -1.16
CA TYR A 91 -7.00 10.02 -2.06
C TYR A 91 -6.12 10.93 -1.21
N ASN A 92 -4.82 10.63 -1.15
CA ASN A 92 -3.83 11.32 -0.30
C ASN A 92 -4.20 11.30 1.19
N ASN A 93 -3.92 10.18 1.86
CA ASN A 93 -4.12 10.07 3.31
C ASN A 93 -2.80 9.90 4.06
N LYS A 94 -2.64 10.59 5.21
CA LYS A 94 -1.42 10.44 6.02
C LYS A 94 -1.50 9.20 6.91
N ILE A 95 -2.52 9.11 7.78
CA ILE A 95 -2.64 8.04 8.78
C ILE A 95 -4.07 7.51 8.74
N CYS A 96 -4.23 6.19 8.65
CA CYS A 96 -5.52 5.55 8.85
C CYS A 96 -5.41 4.20 9.56
N SER A 97 -6.30 3.90 10.51
CA SER A 97 -6.28 2.60 11.17
C SER A 97 -6.83 1.51 10.25
N LEU A 98 -8.02 1.71 9.67
CA LEU A 98 -8.67 0.76 8.78
C LEU A 98 -9.11 1.45 7.48
N LEU A 99 -8.53 1.00 6.36
CA LEU A 99 -8.80 1.57 5.04
C LEU A 99 -9.11 0.49 4.00
N LYS A 100 -10.21 0.63 3.25
CA LYS A 100 -10.53 -0.32 2.16
C LYS A 100 -9.68 -0.06 0.91
N THR A 101 -9.69 1.17 0.39
CA THR A 101 -8.91 1.52 -0.82
C THR A 101 -8.15 2.81 -0.61
N ALA A 102 -6.85 2.78 -0.89
CA ALA A 102 -5.97 3.94 -0.79
C ALA A 102 -5.30 4.28 -2.12
N TYR A 103 -5.34 5.54 -2.49
CA TYR A 103 -4.47 6.16 -3.49
C TYR A 103 -3.56 7.15 -2.76
N ASN A 104 -2.25 6.87 -2.73
CA ASN A 104 -1.25 7.60 -1.97
C ASN A 104 -1.54 7.64 -0.47
N ASN A 105 -1.10 6.62 0.26
CA ASN A 105 -1.20 6.58 1.73
C ASN A 105 0.18 6.50 2.40
N LYS A 106 0.38 7.25 3.48
CA LYS A 106 1.67 7.17 4.21
C LYS A 106 1.68 5.99 5.18
N ILE A 107 0.73 5.93 6.10
CA ILE A 107 0.71 4.92 7.17
C ILE A 107 -0.70 4.33 7.25
N CYS A 108 -0.83 3.01 7.24
CA CYS A 108 -2.08 2.35 7.58
C CYS A 108 -1.88 1.05 8.33
N SER A 109 -2.68 0.78 9.36
CA SER A 109 -2.58 -0.49 10.09
C SER A 109 -3.16 -1.64 9.26
N LEU A 110 -4.39 -1.47 8.76
CA LEU A 110 -5.11 -2.48 7.99
C LEU A 110 -5.61 -1.90 6.65
N LEU A 111 -5.12 -2.44 5.54
CA LEU A 111 -5.45 -1.95 4.21
C LEU A 111 -5.80 -3.09 3.24
N LYS A 112 -6.96 -3.00 2.57
CA LYS A 112 -7.33 -4.03 1.57
C LYS A 112 -6.58 -3.81 0.25
N THR A 113 -6.67 -2.62 -0.34
CA THR A 113 -5.99 -2.31 -1.61
C THR A 113 -5.25 -0.98 -1.51
N ALA A 114 -3.98 -0.99 -1.89
CA ALA A 114 -3.14 0.21 -1.91
C ALA A 114 -2.54 0.47 -3.30
N HIS A 115 -2.66 1.71 -3.76
CA HIS A 115 -1.86 2.28 -4.83
C HIS A 115 -0.93 3.33 -4.21
N ASN A 116 0.38 3.09 -4.24
CA ASN A 116 1.42 3.88 -3.60
C ASN A 116 1.21 4.00 -2.07
N ASN A 117 1.72 3.02 -1.32
CA ASN A 117 1.73 3.07 0.15
C ASN A 117 3.14 3.07 0.72
N LYS A 118 3.40 3.87 1.76
CA LYS A 118 4.72 3.86 2.41
C LYS A 118 4.84 2.75 3.44
N ILE A 119 3.96 2.70 4.43
CA ILE A 119 4.05 1.75 5.54
C ILE A 119 2.67 1.13 5.76
N CYS A 120 2.60 -0.19 5.85
CA CYS A 120 1.37 -0.87 6.27
C CYS A 120 1.66 -2.12 7.10
N SER A 121 0.90 -2.36 8.18
CA SER A 121 1.07 -3.58 8.98
C SER A 121 0.47 -4.79 8.25
N LEU A 122 -0.81 -4.71 7.85
CA LEU A 122 -1.49 -5.75 7.09
C LEU A 122 -2.08 -5.21 5.80
N LEU A 123 -1.62 -5.76 4.67
CA LEU A 123 -2.08 -5.36 3.34
C LEU A 123 -2.46 -6.58 2.48
N LYS A 124 -3.66 -6.56 1.88
CA LYS A 124 -4.07 -7.64 0.96
C LYS A 124 -3.42 -7.48 -0.41
N THR A 125 -3.58 -6.33 -1.06
CA THR A 125 -3.00 -6.08 -2.39
C THR A 125 -2.30 -4.73 -2.43
N ALA A 126 -1.05 -4.73 -2.88
CA ALA A 126 -0.25 -3.52 -3.03
C ALA A 126 0.21 -3.32 -4.48
N TYR A 127 0.01 -2.11 -4.99
CA TYR A 127 0.68 -1.59 -6.17
C TYR A 127 1.63 -0.48 -5.69
N ASN A 128 2.94 -0.74 -5.74
CA ASN A 128 4.00 0.09 -5.17
C ASN A 128 3.85 0.26 -3.65
N ASN A 129 4.54 -0.59 -2.88
CA ASN A 129 4.63 -0.44 -1.43
C ASN A 129 6.09 -0.36 -0.96
N LYS A 130 6.39 0.51 0.02
CA LYS A 130 7.76 0.58 0.56
C LYS A 130 7.98 -0.47 1.64
N ILE A 131 7.17 -0.48 2.68
CA ILE A 131 7.35 -1.36 3.85
C ILE A 131 6.01 -2.00 4.20
N CYS A 132 5.98 -3.32 4.35
CA CYS A 132 4.82 -4.00 4.90
C CYS A 132 5.19 -5.19 5.77
N SER A 133 4.54 -5.37 6.92
CA SER A 133 4.80 -6.54 7.77
C SER A 133 4.19 -7.81 7.15
N LEU A 134 2.91 -7.78 6.81
CA LEU A 134 2.18 -8.90 6.22
C LEU A 134 1.46 -8.48 4.94
N LEU A 135 1.88 -9.05 3.80
CA LEU A 135 1.34 -8.74 2.49
C LEU A 135 0.92 -9.99 1.73
N LYS A 136 -0.31 -10.04 1.21
CA LYS A 136 -0.75 -11.18 0.38
C LYS A 136 -0.20 -11.09 -1.05
N THR A 137 -0.42 -9.98 -1.74
CA THR A 137 0.06 -9.80 -3.13
C THR A 137 0.72 -8.44 -3.30
N ALA A 138 1.93 -8.43 -3.84
CA ALA A 138 2.68 -7.23 -4.13
C ALA A 138 3.01 -7.10 -5.62
N TYR A 139 2.72 -5.94 -6.20
CA TYR A 139 3.28 -5.47 -7.46
C TYR A 139 4.23 -4.33 -7.12
N ASN A 140 5.53 -4.58 -7.17
CA ASN A 140 6.61 -3.72 -6.67
C ASN A 140 6.54 -3.46 -5.15
N ASN A 141 7.36 -4.20 -4.39
CA ASN A 141 7.54 -3.95 -2.97
C ASN A 141 9.03 -3.80 -2.60
N LYS A 142 9.37 -2.87 -1.71
CA LYS A 142 10.77 -2.72 -1.27
C LYS A 142 11.10 -3.70 -0.14
N ILE A 143 10.36 -3.67 0.96
CA ILE A 143 10.65 -4.47 2.16
C ILE A 143 9.36 -5.13 2.63
N CYS A 144 9.38 -6.43 2.85
CA CYS A 144 8.28 -7.13 3.52
C CYS A 144 8.74 -8.25 4.45
N SER A 145 8.14 -8.39 5.62
CA SER A 145 8.50 -9.50 6.51
C SER A 145 7.90 -10.82 6.02
N LEU A 146 6.58 -10.85 5.76
CA LEU A 146 5.88 -12.03 5.26
C LEU A 146 5.05 -11.69 4.02
N LEU A 147 5.41 -12.29 2.89
CA LEU A 147 4.77 -12.05 1.59
C LEU A 147 4.35 -13.36 0.92
N LYS A 148 3.08 -13.46 0.49
CA LYS A 148 2.62 -14.67 -0.23
C LYS A 148 3.07 -14.65 -1.70
N THR A 149 2.77 -13.59 -2.44
CA THR A 149 3.14 -13.48 -3.86
C THR A 149 3.75 -12.12 -4.18
N ALA A 150 4.93 -12.12 -4.79
CA ALA A 150 5.63 -10.91 -5.22
C ALA A 150 5.84 -10.89 -6.73
N TYR A 151 5.46 -9.78 -7.37
CA TYR A 151 5.90 -9.37 -8.70
C TYR A 151 6.83 -8.17 -8.50
N ASN A 152 8.14 -8.41 -8.53
CA ASN A 152 9.21 -7.49 -8.13
C ASN A 152 9.22 -7.17 -6.62
N ASN A 153 10.16 -7.78 -5.91
CA ASN A 153 10.44 -7.45 -4.51
C ASN A 153 11.94 -7.24 -4.26
N LYS A 154 12.31 -6.25 -3.45
CA LYS A 154 13.74 -6.04 -3.11
C LYS A 154 14.17 -6.94 -1.96
N ILE A 155 13.52 -6.86 -0.81
CA ILE A 155 13.92 -7.59 0.40
C ILE A 155 12.67 -8.25 0.99
N CYS A 156 12.76 -9.54 1.29
CA CYS A 156 11.72 -10.21 2.07
C CYS A 156 12.28 -11.26 3.03
N SER A 157 11.75 -11.36 4.25
CA SER A 157 12.17 -12.42 5.17
C SER A 157 11.59 -13.76 4.74
N LEU A 158 10.26 -13.87 4.64
CA LEU A 158 9.54 -15.07 4.24
C LEU A 158 8.67 -14.79 3.00
N LEU A 159 8.96 -15.50 1.90
CA LEU A 159 8.24 -15.36 0.64
C LEU A 159 7.80 -16.71 0.07
N LYS A 160 6.50 -16.88 -0.25
CA LYS A 160 6.02 -18.13 -0.86
C LYS A 160 6.36 -18.18 -2.35
N THR A 161 6.00 -17.17 -3.13
CA THR A 161 6.26 -17.15 -4.58
C THR A 161 6.80 -15.78 -5.00
N ALA A 162 7.93 -15.80 -5.70
CA ALA A 162 8.57 -14.60 -6.24
C ALA A 162 8.70 -14.66 -7.77
N TYR A 163 8.27 -13.59 -8.44
CA TYR A 163 8.63 -13.25 -9.79
C TYR A 163 9.52 -12.01 -9.72
N ASN A 164 10.83 -12.19 -9.90
CA ASN A 164 11.89 -11.22 -9.63
C ASN A 164 12.00 -10.81 -8.16
N ASN A 165 12.96 -11.38 -7.45
CA ASN A 165 13.32 -10.96 -6.11
C ASN A 165 14.83 -10.70 -5.97
N LYS A 166 15.23 -9.66 -5.22
CA LYS A 166 16.67 -9.41 -4.99
C LYS A 166 17.19 -10.23 -3.81
N ILE A 167 16.61 -10.09 -2.63
CA ILE A 167 17.10 -10.73 -1.41
C ILE A 167 15.93 -11.39 -0.70
N CYS A 168 16.06 -12.67 -0.35
CA CYS A 168 15.10 -13.33 0.53
C CYS A 168 15.76 -14.28 1.53
N SER A 169 15.30 -14.34 2.78
CA SER A 169 15.85 -15.31 3.74
C SER A 169 15.29 -16.71 3.46
N LEU A 170 13.97 -16.83 3.39
CA LEU A 170 13.26 -18.08 3.11
C LEU A 170 12.29 -17.93 1.95
N LEU A 171 12.53 -18.67 0.86
CA LEU A 171 11.72 -18.62 -0.34
C LEU A 171 11.29 -20.01 -0.80
N LYS A 172 9.98 -20.22 -1.02
CA LYS A 172 9.49 -21.52 -1.53
C LYS A 172 9.72 -21.65 -3.04
N THR A 173 9.29 -20.69 -3.84
CA THR A 173 9.42 -20.74 -5.30
C THR A 173 9.91 -19.41 -5.86
N ALA A 174 10.98 -19.47 -6.66
CA ALA A 174 11.59 -18.29 -7.29
C ALA A 174 11.65 -18.42 -8.82
N HIS A 175 11.06 -17.44 -9.50
CA HIS A 175 11.32 -17.13 -10.90
C HIS A 175 12.18 -15.86 -10.93
N ASN A 176 13.49 -16.03 -11.15
CA ASN A 176 14.53 -14.99 -11.02
C ASN A 176 14.71 -14.48 -9.59
N ASN A 177 15.73 -14.99 -8.90
CA ASN A 177 16.17 -14.47 -7.62
C ASN A 177 17.67 -14.17 -7.61
N LYS A 178 18.10 -13.09 -6.95
CA LYS A 178 19.54 -12.79 -6.84
C LYS A 178 20.18 -13.54 -5.67
N ILE A 179 19.68 -13.35 -4.46
CA ILE A 179 20.28 -13.90 -3.24
C ILE A 179 19.18 -14.55 -2.41
N CYS A 180 19.37 -15.79 -1.96
CA CYS A 180 18.49 -16.42 -0.98
C CYS A 180 19.24 -17.33 -0.02
N SER A 181 18.92 -17.30 1.27
CA SER A 181 19.55 -18.23 2.23
C SER A 181 18.99 -19.65 2.06
N LEU A 182 17.65 -19.80 2.09
CA LEU A 182 16.98 -21.09 1.94
C LEU A 182 15.92 -21.02 0.84
N LEU A 183 16.11 -21.81 -0.22
CA LEU A 183 15.24 -21.84 -1.39
C LEU A 183 14.81 -23.26 -1.75
N LYS A 184 13.50 -23.52 -1.83
CA LYS A 184 13.00 -24.85 -2.22
C LYS A 184 13.10 -25.08 -3.73
N THR A 185 12.61 -24.16 -4.57
CA THR A 185 12.62 -24.32 -6.02
C THR A 185 13.04 -23.04 -6.71
N ALA A 186 14.07 -23.12 -7.55
CA ALA A 186 14.61 -22.00 -8.32
C ALA A 186 14.58 -22.30 -9.82
N TYR A 187 13.93 -21.43 -10.59
CA TYR A 187 14.01 -21.47 -12.06
C TYR A 187 15.23 -20.71 -12.58
N ASN A 188 15.60 -19.61 -11.93
CA ASN A 188 16.82 -18.85 -12.16
C ASN A 188 17.25 -18.22 -10.84
N ASN A 189 18.41 -18.58 -10.31
CA ASN A 189 18.96 -18.00 -9.09
C ASN A 189 20.46 -17.69 -9.22
N LYS A 190 20.92 -16.56 -8.67
CA LYS A 190 22.36 -16.25 -8.70
C LYS A 190 23.11 -16.90 -7.55
N ILE A 191 22.71 -16.65 -6.30
CA ILE A 191 23.41 -17.10 -5.10
C ILE A 191 22.39 -17.72 -4.14
N CYS A 192 22.67 -18.93 -3.64
CA CYS A 192 21.89 -19.52 -2.56
C CYS A 192 22.73 -20.36 -1.60
N SER A 193 22.48 -20.27 -0.30
CA SER A 193 23.18 -21.16 0.66
C SER A 193 22.64 -22.60 0.56
N LEU A 194 21.33 -22.78 0.69
CA LEU A 194 20.67 -24.09 0.63
C LEU A 194 19.54 -24.11 -0.41
N LEU A 195 19.71 -24.93 -1.44
CA LEU A 195 18.77 -25.05 -2.56
C LEU A 195 18.33 -26.50 -2.77
N LYS A 196 17.02 -26.77 -2.70
CA LYS A 196 16.51 -28.14 -2.94
C LYS A 196 16.45 -28.49 -4.43
N THR A 197 15.88 -27.64 -5.27
CA THR A 197 15.73 -27.91 -6.71
C THR A 197 16.10 -26.67 -7.52
N ALA A 198 17.03 -26.81 -8.45
CA ALA A 198 17.47 -25.76 -9.36
C ALA A 198 17.29 -26.18 -10.82
N TYR A 199 16.73 -25.29 -11.64
CA TYR A 199 16.79 -25.40 -13.11
C TYR A 199 17.94 -24.56 -13.69
N ASN A 200 18.24 -23.43 -13.06
CA ASN A 200 19.42 -22.64 -13.38
C ASN A 200 19.88 -21.92 -12.12
N ASN A 201 21.12 -22.21 -11.69
CA ASN A 201 21.71 -21.59 -10.52
C ASN A 201 23.21 -21.36 -10.75
N LYS A 202 23.72 -20.18 -10.40
CA LYS A 202 25.16 -19.88 -10.56
C LYS A 202 26.01 -20.38 -9.40
N ILE A 203 25.67 -20.00 -8.17
CA ILE A 203 26.44 -20.33 -6.96
C ILE A 203 25.51 -20.94 -5.93
N CYS A 204 25.84 -22.11 -5.41
CA CYS A 204 25.15 -22.69 -4.27
C CYS A 204 26.08 -23.50 -3.36
N SER A 205 25.99 -23.28 -2.04
CA SER A 205 26.79 -24.05 -1.06
C SER A 205 26.30 -25.49 -0.94
N LEU A 206 24.98 -25.70 -0.89
CA LEU A 206 24.37 -27.03 -0.82
C LEU A 206 23.16 -27.14 -1.75
N LEU A 207 23.29 -27.98 -2.78
CA LEU A 207 22.28 -28.21 -3.82
C LEU A 207 21.86 -29.68 -3.86
N LYS A 208 20.57 -29.97 -3.65
CA LYS A 208 20.07 -31.36 -3.67
C LYS A 208 19.81 -31.90 -5.08
N THR A 209 19.19 -31.10 -5.95
CA THR A 209 18.84 -31.53 -7.32
C THR A 209 19.04 -30.39 -8.29
N ALA A 210 19.80 -30.63 -9.36
CA ALA A 210 20.08 -29.66 -10.42
C ALA A 210 19.63 -30.22 -11.77
N TYR A 211 18.82 -29.45 -12.49
CA TYR A 211 18.45 -29.70 -13.88
C TYR A 211 19.18 -28.69 -14.76
N ILE A 212 20.47 -28.89 -14.98
CA ILE A 212 21.27 -28.01 -15.82
C ILE A 212 20.94 -28.35 -17.29
N ARG A 213 20.42 -27.40 -18.05
CA ARG A 213 20.41 -27.51 -19.52
C ARG A 213 21.88 -27.45 -19.97
N ARG A 214 22.44 -28.58 -20.38
CA ARG A 214 23.83 -28.73 -20.85
C ARG A 214 24.06 -27.82 -22.06
N MET A 215 24.58 -26.60 -21.85
CA MET A 215 25.21 -25.84 -22.93
C MET A 215 26.61 -26.41 -23.10
N LYS A 216 26.87 -27.13 -24.21
CA LYS A 216 28.19 -27.64 -24.59
C LYS A 216 29.21 -26.49 -24.56
N PHE A 217 30.26 -26.63 -23.76
CA PHE A 217 31.51 -25.86 -23.90
C PHE A 217 32.63 -26.89 -23.97
N GLU A 218 33.14 -27.15 -25.17
CA GLU A 218 34.35 -27.97 -25.35
C GLU A 218 35.61 -27.15 -25.03
N LYS A 219 36.59 -27.87 -24.49
CA LYS A 219 37.83 -27.40 -23.86
C LYS A 219 38.89 -27.00 -24.89
N PHE A 220 39.61 -25.91 -24.65
CA PHE A 220 41.01 -25.80 -25.10
C PHE A 220 41.91 -26.58 -24.14
N LYS A 221 42.59 -27.62 -24.64
CA LYS A 221 43.76 -28.27 -24.02
C LYS A 221 44.83 -28.44 -25.10
N ASN A 222 46.05 -27.98 -24.82
CA ASN A 222 47.23 -28.15 -25.66
C ASN A 222 47.56 -29.65 -25.90
N HIS A 223 47.45 -30.05 -27.19
CA HIS A 223 48.30 -30.86 -28.09
C HIS A 223 49.01 -32.17 -27.64
N PRO A 224 49.38 -33.09 -28.59
CA PRO A 224 49.08 -33.13 -30.04
C PRO A 224 48.65 -34.51 -30.61
N PHE A 225 47.92 -34.45 -31.74
CA PHE A 225 47.89 -35.30 -32.97
C PHE A 225 46.50 -35.03 -33.59
N VAL A 226 46.33 -34.05 -34.49
CA VAL A 226 46.50 -34.15 -35.96
C VAL A 226 45.62 -35.28 -36.50
N ASN A 227 44.61 -35.09 -37.36
CA ASN A 227 44.19 -33.94 -38.16
C ASN A 227 42.71 -34.10 -38.59
N GLU A 228 42.15 -32.98 -39.05
CA GLU A 228 41.12 -32.87 -40.11
C GLU A 228 39.72 -33.47 -39.79
N ASP A 229 38.59 -32.76 -39.88
CA ASP A 229 38.30 -31.68 -40.80
C ASP A 229 36.99 -30.94 -40.45
N THR A 230 37.06 -29.60 -40.55
CA THR A 230 36.03 -28.64 -41.01
C THR A 230 34.61 -28.63 -40.39
N LEU A 231 34.26 -27.56 -39.65
CA LEU A 231 33.48 -26.38 -40.11
C LEU A 231 32.05 -26.76 -40.57
N ILE A 232 30.94 -26.35 -39.94
CA ILE A 232 30.46 -25.00 -39.55
C ILE A 232 29.42 -25.15 -38.43
#